data_AF-A0AA43H045-F1
#
_entry.id   AF-A0AA43H045-F1
#
_cell.length_a   1.000
_cell.length_b   1.000
_cell.length_c   1.000
_cell.angle_alpha   90.00
_cell.angle_beta   90.00
_cell.angle_gamma   90.00
#
_symmetry.space_group_name_H-M   'P 1'
#
loop_
_entity.id
_entity.type
_entity.pdbx_description
1 polymer ?
#
loop_
_entity_poly.entity_id
_entity_poly.type
_entity_poly.pdbx_seq_one_letter_code
_entity_poly.pdbx_strand_id
1 'polypeptide(L)'
;MQLIQAPNIAVIAEENAVPISQLPHIWQDIAAGIAKVGLHNPHSYVEMAQLFQYKLSWGDVDLFNERPELADVKSAFSQLFAQLAHETLEFYGHDFLIDSYPNFTEIIQDLESKKKEHGDELKVAHIGGELFDEFGYQLPASFYHVHLGPIYRDHVFEERALRFDKRDIVHKRSWDAVLHAGKVFAIQMKVQSIASKYGFTYHHGCGCNSHLSSIDEASGEFNYKLTSEKSQRWIRSFIWTAWYEYAFFPIVPNTRYLV
;
A
#
# COMPACT_ATOMS: atom_id res chain seq x y z
N MET A 1 6.44 -28.15 6.81
CA MET A 1 5.02 -27.76 6.75
C MET A 1 4.24 -28.91 6.12
N GLN A 2 3.13 -29.37 6.71
CA GLN A 2 2.28 -30.38 6.08
C GLN A 2 1.22 -29.68 5.23
N LEU A 3 1.20 -29.96 3.92
CA LEU A 3 0.16 -29.46 3.01
C LEU A 3 -1.18 -30.12 3.36
N ILE A 4 -2.25 -29.32 3.42
CA ILE A 4 -3.59 -29.83 3.70
C ILE A 4 -4.29 -30.05 2.37
N GLN A 5 -4.63 -31.30 2.04
CA GLN A 5 -5.50 -31.58 0.90
C GLN A 5 -6.97 -31.47 1.33
N ALA A 6 -7.63 -30.41 0.89
CA ALA A 6 -9.06 -30.19 1.09
C ALA A 6 -9.66 -29.46 -0.12
N PRO A 7 -10.96 -29.66 -0.45
CA PRO A 7 -11.59 -29.04 -1.62
C PRO A 7 -11.59 -27.50 -1.60
N ASN A 8 -11.34 -26.91 -0.43
CA ASN A 8 -11.30 -25.46 -0.20
C ASN A 8 -9.86 -24.92 -0.06
N ILE A 9 -8.84 -25.71 -0.41
CA ILE A 9 -7.42 -25.35 -0.29
C ILE A 9 -6.72 -25.62 -1.63
N ALA A 10 -6.10 -24.57 -2.17
CA ALA A 10 -5.16 -24.65 -3.29
C ALA A 10 -3.72 -24.73 -2.76
N VAL A 11 -2.76 -25.10 -3.60
CA VAL A 11 -1.33 -25.09 -3.26
C VAL A 11 -0.60 -24.18 -4.25
N ILE A 12 0.11 -23.18 -3.73
CA ILE A 12 0.89 -22.20 -4.49
C ILE A 12 2.27 -22.14 -3.87
N ALA A 13 3.32 -22.36 -4.66
CA ALA A 13 4.71 -22.32 -4.19
C ALA A 13 4.97 -23.17 -2.92
N GLU A 14 4.37 -24.37 -2.86
CA GLU A 14 4.44 -25.29 -1.70
C GLU A 14 3.79 -24.75 -0.41
N GLU A 15 2.95 -23.73 -0.52
CA GLU A 15 2.15 -23.17 0.55
C GLU A 15 0.66 -23.40 0.31
N ASN A 16 -0.11 -23.58 1.39
CA ASN A 16 -1.56 -23.65 1.30
C ASN A 16 -2.13 -22.26 0.99
N ALA A 17 -3.15 -22.21 0.14
CA ALA A 17 -3.80 -20.99 -0.31
C ALA A 17 -5.32 -21.21 -0.44
N VAL A 18 -6.13 -20.15 -0.49
CA VAL A 18 -7.55 -20.30 -0.84
C VAL A 18 -7.69 -20.46 -2.36
N PRO A 19 -8.71 -21.16 -2.87
CA PRO A 19 -9.02 -21.13 -4.30
C PRO A 19 -9.47 -19.72 -4.73
N ILE A 20 -9.29 -19.39 -6.01
CA ILE A 20 -9.68 -18.09 -6.59
C ILE A 20 -11.15 -17.75 -6.28
N SER A 21 -12.04 -18.74 -6.29
CA SER A 21 -13.47 -18.57 -6.01
C SER A 21 -13.79 -18.07 -4.59
N GLN A 22 -12.83 -18.07 -3.66
CA GLN A 22 -12.97 -17.54 -2.31
C GLN A 22 -12.37 -16.13 -2.15
N LEU A 23 -11.73 -15.59 -3.20
CA LEU A 23 -11.31 -14.20 -3.23
C LEU A 23 -12.50 -13.27 -3.49
N PRO A 24 -12.40 -11.98 -3.14
CA PRO A 24 -13.36 -10.96 -3.60
C PRO A 24 -13.53 -10.99 -5.12
N HIS A 25 -14.73 -10.66 -5.61
CA HIS A 25 -15.08 -10.74 -7.03
C HIS A 25 -14.07 -10.04 -7.95
N ILE A 26 -13.59 -8.86 -7.55
CA ILE A 26 -12.60 -8.10 -8.33
C ILE A 26 -11.32 -8.91 -8.60
N TRP A 27 -10.84 -9.72 -7.65
CA TRP A 27 -9.67 -10.57 -7.86
C TRP A 27 -9.97 -11.78 -8.75
N GLN A 28 -11.21 -12.28 -8.73
CA GLN A 28 -11.66 -13.31 -9.67
C GLN A 28 -11.67 -12.76 -11.09
N ASP A 29 -12.13 -11.51 -11.27
CA ASP A 29 -12.12 -10.82 -12.56
C ASP A 29 -10.70 -10.52 -13.05
N ILE A 30 -9.79 -10.14 -12.15
CA ILE A 30 -8.35 -9.99 -12.46
C ILE A 30 -7.77 -11.34 -12.90
N ALA A 31 -8.07 -12.43 -12.20
CA ALA A 31 -7.59 -13.77 -12.54
C ALA A 31 -8.12 -14.26 -13.90
N ALA A 32 -9.36 -13.90 -14.24
CA ALA A 32 -9.99 -14.22 -15.52
C ALA A 32 -9.56 -13.28 -16.67
N GLY A 33 -8.80 -12.22 -16.40
CA GLY A 33 -8.40 -11.23 -17.40
C GLY A 33 -9.54 -10.32 -17.86
N ILE A 34 -10.61 -10.20 -17.05
CA ILE A 34 -11.78 -9.36 -17.32
C ILE A 34 -11.56 -7.94 -16.80
N ALA A 35 -10.94 -7.82 -15.62
CA ALA A 35 -10.68 -6.52 -14.99
C ALA A 35 -9.60 -5.72 -15.77
N LYS A 36 -9.80 -4.41 -15.90
CA LYS A 36 -8.86 -3.50 -16.55
C LYS A 36 -7.75 -3.08 -15.58
N VAL A 37 -6.70 -3.88 -15.51
CA VAL A 37 -5.50 -3.61 -14.71
C VAL A 37 -4.28 -3.42 -15.59
N GLY A 38 -3.33 -2.59 -15.16
CA GLY A 38 -2.05 -2.39 -15.87
C GLY A 38 -0.91 -3.29 -15.39
N LEU A 39 -1.20 -4.27 -14.52
CA LEU A 39 -0.22 -5.18 -13.94
C LEU A 39 0.50 -5.99 -15.04
N HIS A 40 1.84 -6.01 -15.01
CA HIS A 40 2.63 -6.79 -15.97
C HIS A 40 2.42 -8.31 -15.84
N ASN A 41 2.28 -8.81 -14.61
CA ASN A 41 2.00 -10.21 -14.32
C ASN A 41 0.83 -10.30 -13.32
N PRO A 42 -0.43 -10.17 -13.76
CA PRO A 42 -1.58 -10.21 -12.86
C PRO A 42 -1.67 -11.51 -12.05
N HIS A 43 -1.23 -12.63 -12.63
CA HIS A 43 -1.27 -13.94 -11.99
C HIS A 43 -0.51 -13.97 -10.65
N SER A 44 0.71 -13.41 -10.59
CA SER A 44 1.47 -13.40 -9.33
C SER A 44 0.81 -12.58 -8.20
N TYR A 45 -0.01 -11.58 -8.55
CA TYR A 45 -0.73 -10.76 -7.57
C TYR A 45 -1.98 -11.51 -7.07
N VAL A 46 -2.66 -12.24 -7.95
CA VAL A 46 -3.75 -13.16 -7.58
C VAL A 46 -3.23 -14.24 -6.63
N GLU A 47 -2.09 -14.86 -6.95
CA GLU A 47 -1.45 -15.85 -6.07
C GLU A 47 -1.14 -15.28 -4.68
N MET A 48 -0.59 -14.07 -4.62
CA MET A 48 -0.39 -13.36 -3.35
C MET A 48 -1.71 -13.14 -2.60
N ALA A 49 -2.79 -12.76 -3.29
CA ALA A 49 -4.10 -12.57 -2.68
C ALA A 49 -4.65 -13.88 -2.10
N GLN A 50 -4.49 -15.00 -2.82
CA GLN A 50 -4.88 -16.34 -2.35
C GLN A 50 -4.12 -16.75 -1.09
N LEU A 51 -2.80 -16.50 -1.06
CA LEU A 51 -1.96 -16.77 0.11
C LEU A 51 -2.34 -15.87 1.28
N PHE A 52 -2.54 -14.57 1.05
CA PHE A 52 -2.90 -13.61 2.08
C PHE A 52 -4.24 -13.95 2.75
N GLN A 53 -5.28 -14.21 1.96
CA GLN A 53 -6.58 -14.63 2.48
C GLN A 53 -6.46 -15.94 3.28
N TYR A 54 -5.71 -16.93 2.79
CA TYR A 54 -5.51 -18.19 3.49
C TYR A 54 -4.84 -17.99 4.84
N LYS A 55 -3.70 -17.29 4.87
CA LYS A 55 -2.90 -17.11 6.09
C LYS A 55 -3.72 -16.49 7.22
N LEU A 56 -4.51 -15.47 6.91
CA LEU A 56 -5.38 -14.83 7.89
C LEU A 56 -6.62 -15.65 8.23
N SER A 57 -7.20 -16.38 7.27
CA SER A 57 -8.41 -17.21 7.51
C SER A 57 -8.15 -18.51 8.26
N TRP A 58 -6.89 -18.96 8.31
CA TRP A 58 -6.48 -20.18 8.99
C TRP A 58 -5.56 -19.93 10.18
N GLY A 59 -5.26 -18.65 10.49
CA GLY A 59 -4.25 -18.29 11.48
C GLY A 59 -2.92 -18.97 11.19
N ASP A 60 -2.55 -19.11 9.92
CA ASP A 60 -1.25 -19.59 9.46
C ASP A 60 -0.28 -18.41 9.42
N VAL A 61 0.03 -17.95 10.63
CA VAL A 61 0.87 -16.80 10.93
C VAL A 61 1.82 -17.18 12.07
N ASP A 62 2.98 -16.51 12.13
CA ASP A 62 4.03 -16.83 13.11
C ASP A 62 3.53 -16.81 14.55
N LEU A 63 2.55 -15.95 14.88
CA LEU A 63 1.96 -15.85 16.21
C LEU A 63 1.59 -17.21 16.82
N PHE A 64 0.89 -18.08 16.10
CA PHE A 64 0.43 -19.37 16.64
C PHE A 64 1.51 -20.46 16.59
N ASN A 65 2.54 -20.28 15.77
CA ASN A 65 3.70 -21.16 15.73
C ASN A 65 4.66 -20.85 16.89
N GLU A 66 4.87 -19.56 17.18
CA GLU A 66 5.76 -19.07 18.24
C GLU A 66 5.10 -19.07 19.62
N ARG A 67 3.77 -18.99 19.67
CA ARG A 67 2.99 -19.02 20.92
C ARG A 67 1.89 -20.10 20.90
N PRO A 68 2.28 -21.38 21.01
CA PRO A 68 1.33 -22.51 20.99
C PRO A 68 0.26 -22.43 22.08
N GLU A 69 0.52 -21.73 23.19
CA GLU A 69 -0.44 -21.52 24.27
C GLU A 69 -1.65 -20.66 23.87
N LEU A 70 -1.61 -19.98 22.72
CA LEU A 70 -2.73 -19.21 22.16
C LEU A 70 -3.62 -20.05 21.23
N ALA A 71 -3.44 -21.37 21.16
CA ALA A 71 -4.18 -22.23 20.24
C ALA A 71 -5.71 -22.16 20.42
N ASP A 72 -6.17 -21.91 21.65
CA ASP A 72 -7.59 -21.78 22.00
C ASP A 72 -8.26 -20.54 21.38
N VAL A 73 -7.53 -19.44 21.23
CA VAL A 73 -8.02 -18.20 20.61
C VAL A 73 -7.83 -18.15 19.09
N LYS A 74 -7.14 -19.14 18.50
CA LYS A 74 -6.84 -19.18 17.06
C LYS A 74 -8.10 -19.12 16.19
N SER A 75 -9.18 -19.77 16.60
CA SER A 75 -10.43 -19.76 15.84
C SER A 75 -11.05 -18.35 15.79
N ALA A 76 -11.10 -17.65 16.92
CA ALA A 76 -11.62 -16.28 16.99
C ALA A 76 -10.75 -15.30 16.19
N PHE A 77 -9.43 -15.42 16.29
CA PHE A 77 -8.49 -14.68 15.44
C PHE A 77 -8.79 -14.91 13.96
N SER A 78 -8.89 -16.18 13.56
CA SER A 78 -9.05 -16.56 12.15
C SER A 78 -10.36 -16.05 11.57
N GLN A 79 -11.45 -16.07 12.35
CA GLN A 79 -12.74 -15.52 11.91
C GLN A 79 -12.68 -14.01 11.67
N LEU A 80 -12.13 -13.25 12.62
CA LEU A 80 -12.01 -11.79 12.49
C LEU A 80 -11.07 -11.42 11.33
N PHE A 81 -9.89 -12.02 11.30
CA PHE A 81 -8.88 -11.69 10.30
C PHE A 81 -9.21 -12.25 8.90
N ALA A 82 -10.02 -13.30 8.78
CA ALA A 82 -10.59 -13.71 7.48
C ALA A 82 -11.42 -12.58 6.87
N GLN A 83 -12.28 -11.94 7.67
CA GLN A 83 -13.12 -10.83 7.22
C GLN A 83 -12.25 -9.61 6.86
N LEU A 84 -11.32 -9.23 7.73
CA LEU A 84 -10.42 -8.10 7.47
C LEU A 84 -9.54 -8.34 6.24
N ALA A 85 -9.10 -9.58 6.01
CA ALA A 85 -8.37 -9.96 4.81
C ALA A 85 -9.22 -9.78 3.55
N HIS A 86 -10.49 -10.21 3.61
CA HIS A 86 -11.41 -10.09 2.48
C HIS A 86 -11.66 -8.61 2.12
N GLU A 87 -11.92 -7.77 3.13
CA GLU A 87 -12.08 -6.32 2.96
C GLU A 87 -10.81 -5.65 2.39
N THR A 88 -9.63 -6.04 2.90
CA THR A 88 -8.34 -5.56 2.38
C THR A 88 -8.19 -5.90 0.91
N LEU A 89 -8.43 -7.16 0.54
CA LEU A 89 -8.30 -7.61 -0.83
C LEU A 89 -9.37 -6.94 -1.71
N GLU A 90 -10.61 -6.79 -1.24
CA GLU A 90 -11.64 -6.08 -1.99
C GLU A 90 -11.22 -4.64 -2.30
N PHE A 91 -10.70 -3.91 -1.31
CA PHE A 91 -10.16 -2.57 -1.51
C PHE A 91 -9.02 -2.56 -2.54
N TYR A 92 -7.95 -3.33 -2.30
CA TYR A 92 -6.77 -3.27 -3.16
C TYR A 92 -7.02 -3.83 -4.57
N GLY A 93 -7.95 -4.78 -4.73
CA GLY A 93 -8.34 -5.26 -6.05
C GLY A 93 -8.93 -4.13 -6.90
N HIS A 94 -9.75 -3.26 -6.32
CA HIS A 94 -10.24 -2.05 -7.00
C HIS A 94 -9.13 -1.01 -7.16
N ASP A 95 -8.25 -0.88 -6.16
CA ASP A 95 -7.14 0.08 -6.19
C ASP A 95 -6.10 -0.23 -7.28
N PHE A 96 -6.08 -1.46 -7.82
CA PHE A 96 -5.26 -1.84 -8.98
C PHE A 96 -5.93 -1.61 -10.34
N LEU A 97 -7.20 -1.20 -10.39
CA LEU A 97 -7.85 -0.83 -11.65
C LEU A 97 -7.19 0.40 -12.24
N ILE A 98 -7.00 0.44 -13.56
CA ILE A 98 -6.35 1.57 -14.26
C ILE A 98 -7.04 2.90 -13.92
N ASP A 99 -8.36 2.89 -13.84
CA ASP A 99 -9.16 4.10 -13.57
C ASP A 99 -9.01 4.62 -12.11
N SER A 100 -8.39 3.83 -11.22
CA SER A 100 -8.07 4.26 -9.85
C SER A 100 -6.81 5.11 -9.78
N TYR A 101 -5.93 5.07 -10.80
CA TYR A 101 -4.65 5.79 -10.79
C TYR A 101 -4.81 7.27 -11.12
N PRO A 102 -4.00 8.16 -10.51
CA PRO A 102 -4.03 9.57 -10.85
C PRO A 102 -3.51 9.82 -12.28
N ASN A 103 -4.18 10.72 -13.01
CA ASN A 103 -3.69 11.21 -14.29
C ASN A 103 -2.69 12.35 -14.05
N PHE A 104 -1.41 11.99 -13.92
CA PHE A 104 -0.34 12.97 -13.67
C PHE A 104 -0.23 14.03 -14.77
N THR A 105 -0.51 13.69 -16.03
CA THR A 105 -0.49 14.66 -17.14
C THR A 105 -1.55 15.74 -16.93
N GLU A 106 -2.79 15.35 -16.61
CA GLU A 106 -3.86 16.31 -16.32
C GLU A 106 -3.57 17.14 -15.06
N ILE A 107 -3.05 16.51 -14.00
CA ILE A 107 -2.70 17.20 -12.75
C ILE A 107 -1.62 18.26 -13.00
N ILE A 108 -0.55 17.91 -13.72
CA ILE A 108 0.54 18.83 -14.04
C ILE A 108 0.01 19.99 -14.91
N GLN A 109 -0.75 19.69 -15.96
CA GLN A 109 -1.34 20.71 -16.83
C GLN A 109 -2.26 21.69 -16.07
N ASP A 110 -3.09 21.18 -15.15
CA ASP A 110 -3.95 22.03 -14.30
C ASP A 110 -3.12 22.95 -13.40
N LEU A 111 -2.06 22.42 -12.76
CA LEU A 111 -1.17 23.21 -11.90
C LEU A 111 -0.39 24.29 -12.68
N GLU A 112 0.12 23.95 -13.87
CA GLU A 112 0.80 24.89 -14.77
C GLU A 112 -0.15 26.01 -15.24
N SER A 113 -1.40 25.67 -15.61
CA SER A 113 -2.39 26.63 -16.07
C SER A 113 -2.74 27.70 -15.01
N LYS A 114 -2.61 27.35 -13.73
CA LYS A 114 -2.81 28.25 -12.58
C LYS A 114 -1.63 29.20 -12.33
N LYS A 115 -0.63 29.23 -13.23
CA LYS A 115 0.61 30.05 -13.15
C LYS A 115 1.43 29.80 -11.88
N LYS A 116 1.35 28.60 -11.30
CA LYS A 116 2.26 28.14 -10.24
C LYS A 116 3.52 27.54 -10.86
N GLU A 117 4.17 28.24 -11.79
CA GLU A 117 5.25 27.67 -12.59
C GLU A 117 6.39 27.10 -11.73
N HIS A 118 6.57 27.55 -10.47
CA HIS A 118 7.59 27.04 -9.55
C HIS A 118 7.06 26.72 -8.13
N GLY A 119 5.75 26.42 -7.99
CA GLY A 119 5.15 26.08 -6.70
C GLY A 119 5.54 24.69 -6.22
N ASP A 120 5.63 24.49 -4.91
CA ASP A 120 5.97 23.19 -4.32
C ASP A 120 4.96 22.10 -4.71
N GLU A 121 3.71 22.47 -5.01
CA GLU A 121 2.71 21.53 -5.53
C GLU A 121 3.10 20.94 -6.88
N LEU A 122 3.71 21.75 -7.77
CA LEU A 122 4.17 21.27 -9.08
C LEU A 122 5.35 20.31 -8.92
N LYS A 123 6.26 20.59 -7.98
CA LYS A 123 7.35 19.67 -7.62
C LYS A 123 6.81 18.34 -7.09
N VAL A 124 5.80 18.37 -6.21
CA VAL A 124 5.14 17.16 -5.71
C VAL A 124 4.48 16.36 -6.84
N ALA A 125 3.80 17.04 -7.78
CA ALA A 125 3.20 16.38 -8.93
C ALA A 125 4.25 15.68 -9.83
N HIS A 126 5.39 16.33 -10.07
CA HIS A 126 6.50 15.73 -10.81
C HIS A 126 7.14 14.54 -10.08
N ILE A 127 7.29 14.61 -8.76
CA ILE A 127 7.74 13.45 -7.95
C ILE A 127 6.79 12.27 -8.15
N GLY A 128 5.48 12.51 -8.06
CA GLY A 128 4.46 11.48 -8.29
C GLY A 128 4.54 10.88 -9.71
N GLY A 129 4.75 11.71 -10.72
CA GLY A 129 4.95 11.29 -12.10
C GLY A 129 6.20 10.41 -12.27
N GLU A 130 7.35 10.84 -11.73
CA GLU A 130 8.59 10.03 -11.78
C GLU A 130 8.47 8.71 -11.01
N LEU A 131 7.71 8.70 -9.91
CA LEU A 131 7.39 7.45 -9.20
C LEU A 131 6.54 6.52 -10.05
N PHE A 132 5.61 7.06 -10.84
CA PHE A 132 4.81 6.27 -11.77
C PHE A 132 5.65 5.78 -12.94
N ASP A 133 6.60 6.56 -13.45
CA ASP A 133 7.53 6.09 -14.48
C ASP A 133 8.43 4.95 -13.96
N GLU A 134 8.83 4.99 -12.69
CA GLU A 134 9.65 3.94 -12.07
C GLU A 134 8.87 2.64 -11.82
N PHE A 135 7.66 2.74 -11.26
CA PHE A 135 6.93 1.58 -10.73
C PHE A 135 5.71 1.19 -11.59
N GLY A 136 5.15 2.12 -12.35
CA GLY A 136 3.96 1.97 -13.16
C GLY A 136 2.78 1.39 -12.37
N TYR A 137 2.05 0.47 -12.98
CA TYR A 137 0.92 -0.20 -12.31
C TYR A 137 1.33 -1.29 -11.33
N GLN A 138 2.63 -1.48 -11.02
CA GLN A 138 3.08 -2.53 -10.09
C GLN A 138 2.81 -2.18 -8.63
N LEU A 139 2.64 -0.90 -8.30
CA LEU A 139 2.17 -0.46 -6.99
C LEU A 139 0.68 -0.06 -7.07
N PRO A 140 -0.08 -0.20 -5.97
CA PRO A 140 -1.51 0.13 -5.96
C PRO A 140 -1.75 1.64 -6.12
N ALA A 141 -2.89 2.07 -6.65
CA ALA A 141 -3.15 3.49 -6.89
C ALA A 141 -3.01 4.38 -5.64
N SER A 142 -3.39 3.86 -4.47
CA SER A 142 -3.19 4.53 -3.17
C SER A 142 -1.74 4.89 -2.88
N PHE A 143 -0.75 4.17 -3.42
CA PHE A 143 0.67 4.54 -3.35
C PHE A 143 0.93 5.91 -3.98
N TYR A 144 0.29 6.20 -5.11
CA TYR A 144 0.46 7.46 -5.81
C TYR A 144 -0.36 8.57 -5.17
N HIS A 145 -1.60 8.28 -4.80
CA HIS A 145 -2.50 9.26 -4.19
C HIS A 145 -1.96 9.80 -2.87
N VAL A 146 -1.30 8.98 -2.04
CA VAL A 146 -0.76 9.48 -0.77
C VAL A 146 0.34 10.53 -0.97
N HIS A 147 1.13 10.43 -2.04
CA HIS A 147 2.16 11.41 -2.38
C HIS A 147 1.56 12.70 -2.94
N LEU A 148 0.36 12.65 -3.52
CA LEU A 148 -0.36 13.82 -4.03
C LEU A 148 -1.18 14.54 -2.94
N GLY A 149 -1.44 13.89 -1.80
CA GLY A 149 -2.19 14.45 -0.66
C GLY A 149 -1.80 15.90 -0.31
N PRO A 150 -0.51 16.26 -0.22
CA PRO A 150 -0.07 17.63 0.07
C PRO A 150 -0.56 18.70 -0.92
N ILE A 151 -0.79 18.36 -2.20
CA ILE A 151 -1.25 19.32 -3.24
C ILE A 151 -2.67 19.82 -2.94
N TYR A 152 -3.49 18.98 -2.32
CA TYR A 152 -4.89 19.28 -2.04
C TYR A 152 -5.11 19.97 -0.68
N ARG A 153 -4.02 20.27 0.02
CA ARG A 153 -4.01 20.94 1.33
C ARG A 153 -3.60 22.40 1.20
N ASP A 154 -3.65 23.09 2.34
CA ASP A 154 -3.44 24.54 2.40
C ASP A 154 -1.96 24.91 2.26
N HIS A 155 -1.05 23.96 2.51
CA HIS A 155 0.40 24.08 2.29
C HIS A 155 1.03 22.69 2.05
N VAL A 156 2.15 22.62 1.31
CA VAL A 156 2.88 21.36 1.05
C VAL A 156 3.75 20.94 2.26
N PHE A 157 4.40 21.91 2.90
CA PHE A 157 5.16 21.70 4.13
C PHE A 157 4.20 21.83 5.33
N GLU A 158 3.78 20.71 5.89
CA GLU A 158 2.90 20.69 7.06
C GLU A 158 3.51 19.86 8.20
N GLU A 159 3.84 20.52 9.32
CA GLU A 159 4.12 19.85 10.61
C GLU A 159 2.79 19.51 11.31
N ARG A 160 2.03 18.52 10.81
CA ARG A 160 0.80 18.10 11.52
C ARG A 160 1.05 16.96 12.46
N ALA A 161 1.08 17.25 13.76
CA ALA A 161 0.99 16.23 14.79
C ALA A 161 -0.39 15.55 14.78
N LEU A 162 -0.37 14.23 14.85
CA LEU A 162 -1.41 13.38 15.42
C LEU A 162 -2.78 13.26 14.71
N ARG A 163 -3.13 14.00 13.65
CA ARG A 163 -4.37 13.76 12.88
C ARG A 163 -4.28 13.92 11.37
N PHE A 164 -4.91 12.99 10.64
CA PHE A 164 -5.27 13.18 9.23
C PHE A 164 -6.12 14.44 9.09
N ASP A 165 -5.89 15.19 8.01
CA ASP A 165 -6.83 16.22 7.62
C ASP A 165 -8.23 15.60 7.44
N LYS A 166 -9.28 16.29 7.91
CA LYS A 166 -10.65 15.79 7.77
C LYS A 166 -11.04 15.55 6.31
N ARG A 167 -10.43 16.30 5.37
CA ARG A 167 -10.59 16.10 3.92
C ARG A 167 -10.15 14.70 3.48
N ASP A 168 -9.20 14.10 4.19
CA ASP A 168 -8.55 12.85 3.82
C ASP A 168 -9.07 11.64 4.61
N ILE A 169 -10.09 11.82 5.45
CA ILE A 169 -10.54 10.78 6.39
C ILE A 169 -11.00 9.50 5.70
N VAL A 170 -11.58 9.63 4.49
CA VAL A 170 -12.06 8.51 3.68
C VAL A 170 -10.90 7.68 3.10
N HIS A 171 -9.71 8.27 2.99
CA HIS A 171 -8.50 7.62 2.47
C HIS A 171 -7.53 7.21 3.59
N LYS A 172 -7.84 7.54 4.85
CA LYS A 172 -6.96 7.34 6.00
C LYS A 172 -6.36 5.94 6.06
N ARG A 173 -7.21 4.91 6.03
CA ARG A 173 -6.80 3.50 6.20
C ARG A 173 -5.83 3.05 5.11
N SER A 174 -6.11 3.38 3.86
CA SER A 174 -5.24 3.05 2.72
C SER A 174 -3.93 3.83 2.74
N TRP A 175 -3.98 5.12 3.08
CA TRP A 175 -2.78 5.95 3.12
C TRP A 175 -1.86 5.56 4.28
N ASP A 176 -2.41 5.28 5.46
CA ASP A 176 -1.64 4.74 6.60
C ASP A 176 -0.95 3.43 6.21
N ALA A 177 -1.64 2.53 5.51
CA ALA A 177 -1.08 1.26 5.06
C ALA A 177 0.08 1.40 4.09
N VAL A 178 -0.07 2.28 3.11
CA VAL A 178 0.97 2.61 2.14
C VAL A 178 2.17 3.26 2.82
N LEU A 179 1.95 4.22 3.73
CA LEU A 179 3.03 4.88 4.45
C LEU A 179 3.80 3.91 5.35
N HIS A 180 3.09 3.02 6.06
CA HIS A 180 3.73 1.96 6.84
C HIS A 180 4.49 0.97 5.98
N ALA A 181 3.97 0.64 4.79
CA ALA A 181 4.69 -0.18 3.83
C ALA A 181 6.00 0.46 3.34
N GLY A 182 6.17 1.78 3.53
CA GLY A 182 7.45 2.49 3.41
C GLY A 182 8.55 1.95 4.34
N LYS A 183 8.26 1.11 5.35
CA LYS A 183 9.31 0.36 6.07
C LYS A 183 10.07 -0.62 5.18
N VAL A 184 9.54 -0.95 4.00
CA VAL A 184 10.28 -1.64 2.94
C VAL A 184 11.33 -0.68 2.39
N PHE A 185 12.50 -0.70 3.02
CA PHE A 185 13.59 0.26 2.84
C PHE A 185 13.92 0.58 1.39
N ALA A 186 13.93 -0.41 0.49
CA ALA A 186 14.29 -0.19 -0.90
C ALA A 186 13.26 0.68 -1.67
N ILE A 187 11.96 0.52 -1.39
CA ILE A 187 10.92 1.38 -1.99
C ILE A 187 11.02 2.79 -1.42
N GLN A 188 11.17 2.91 -0.11
CA GLN A 188 11.32 4.21 0.54
C GLN A 188 12.56 4.97 0.07
N MET A 189 13.70 4.30 -0.05
CA MET A 189 14.93 4.91 -0.57
C MET A 189 14.77 5.42 -2.00
N LYS A 190 13.94 4.75 -2.81
CA LYS A 190 13.63 5.22 -4.15
C LYS A 190 12.73 6.45 -4.16
N VAL A 191 11.70 6.47 -3.30
CA VAL A 191 10.86 7.66 -3.06
C VAL A 191 11.70 8.85 -2.66
N GLN A 192 12.56 8.67 -1.65
CA GLN A 192 13.50 9.67 -1.19
C GLN A 192 14.44 10.15 -2.29
N SER A 193 14.97 9.22 -3.10
CA SER A 193 15.91 9.56 -4.17
C SER A 193 15.26 10.46 -5.22
N ILE A 194 14.03 10.13 -5.64
CA ILE A 194 13.26 10.96 -6.59
C ILE A 194 12.93 12.30 -5.97
N ALA A 195 12.41 12.32 -4.73
CA ALA A 195 12.07 13.56 -4.03
C ALA A 195 13.27 14.52 -3.87
N SER A 196 14.45 13.98 -3.59
CA SER A 196 15.66 14.78 -3.37
C SER A 196 16.09 15.61 -4.59
N LYS A 197 15.76 15.17 -5.82
CA LYS A 197 15.98 15.93 -7.06
C LYS A 197 15.21 17.26 -7.10
N TYR A 198 14.09 17.30 -6.40
CA TYR A 198 13.21 18.46 -6.30
C TYR A 198 13.46 19.27 -5.02
N GLY A 199 14.52 18.96 -4.28
CA GLY A 199 14.87 19.62 -3.03
C GLY A 199 14.04 19.15 -1.84
N PHE A 200 13.42 17.96 -1.92
CA PHE A 200 12.52 17.43 -0.89
C PHE A 200 13.04 16.15 -0.24
N THR A 201 12.81 16.02 1.06
CA THR A 201 12.97 14.77 1.82
C THR A 201 11.62 14.37 2.37
N TYR A 202 11.20 13.12 2.17
CA TYR A 202 9.98 12.61 2.79
C TYR A 202 10.34 11.99 4.14
N HIS A 203 9.93 12.57 5.25
CA HIS A 203 9.99 11.86 6.52
C HIS A 203 9.01 10.68 6.45
N HIS A 204 9.40 9.52 6.96
CA HIS A 204 8.47 8.40 6.99
C HIS A 204 7.37 8.73 8.00
N GLY A 205 6.18 9.05 7.51
CA GLY A 205 4.98 9.02 8.35
C GLY A 205 4.75 7.58 8.78
N CYS A 206 4.75 7.30 10.08
CA CYS A 206 4.57 5.94 10.57
C CYS A 206 3.13 5.65 10.99
N GLY A 207 2.14 6.45 10.57
CA GLY A 207 0.67 6.34 10.81
C GLY A 207 0.23 6.35 12.29
N CYS A 208 1.02 5.73 13.17
CA CYS A 208 1.03 5.74 14.62
C CYS A 208 1.43 7.10 15.20
N ASN A 209 2.34 7.82 14.52
CA ASN A 209 2.52 9.26 14.67
C ASN A 209 1.94 9.88 13.42
N SER A 210 0.81 10.55 13.54
CA SER A 210 -0.05 10.93 12.41
C SER A 210 0.48 12.08 11.55
N HIS A 211 1.79 12.22 11.49
CA HIS A 211 2.43 12.85 10.36
C HIS A 211 2.20 11.89 9.18
N LEU A 212 1.40 12.32 8.18
CA LEU A 212 1.65 11.84 6.83
C LEU A 212 3.12 12.11 6.50
N SER A 213 3.69 11.43 5.51
CA SER A 213 5.06 11.70 5.11
C SER A 213 5.30 13.22 5.03
N SER A 214 6.02 13.80 5.99
CA SER A 214 6.26 15.24 5.97
C SER A 214 7.31 15.46 4.90
N ILE A 215 7.05 16.43 4.04
CA ILE A 215 8.02 16.84 3.04
C ILE A 215 8.81 17.96 3.69
N ASP A 216 10.12 17.78 3.84
CA ASP A 216 11.06 18.79 4.34
C ASP A 216 12.04 19.18 3.23
N GLU A 217 12.77 20.27 3.41
CA GLU A 217 13.84 20.67 2.48
C GLU A 217 15.03 19.70 2.57
N ALA A 218 15.52 19.24 1.41
CA ALA A 218 16.73 18.46 1.29
C ALA A 218 17.96 19.36 1.12
N SER A 219 19.07 19.03 1.79
CA SER A 219 20.36 19.72 1.62
C SER A 219 21.18 19.24 0.41
N GLY A 220 20.69 18.25 -0.35
CA GLY A 220 21.31 17.74 -1.56
C GLY A 220 20.54 16.57 -2.19
N GLU A 221 20.84 16.27 -3.46
CA GLU A 221 20.31 15.11 -4.18
C GLU A 221 21.06 13.83 -3.79
N PHE A 222 20.36 12.70 -3.74
CA PHE A 222 21.01 11.40 -3.78
C PHE A 222 20.32 10.46 -4.77
N ASN A 223 21.10 9.58 -5.37
CA ASN A 223 20.63 8.63 -6.38
C ASN A 223 20.59 7.20 -5.83
N TYR A 224 19.40 6.61 -5.78
CA TYR A 224 19.18 5.22 -5.44
C TYR A 224 18.57 4.46 -6.63
N LYS A 225 19.23 3.37 -7.03
CA LYS A 225 18.79 2.51 -8.12
C LYS A 225 18.31 1.16 -7.59
N LEU A 226 17.03 0.86 -7.82
CA LEU A 226 16.50 -0.49 -7.68
C LEU A 226 16.98 -1.34 -8.86
N THR A 227 17.70 -2.42 -8.58
CA THR A 227 18.05 -3.38 -9.63
C THR A 227 16.80 -4.16 -10.03
N SER A 228 16.68 -4.50 -11.32
CA SER A 228 15.55 -5.27 -11.86
C SER A 228 15.34 -6.60 -11.12
N GLU A 229 16.43 -7.29 -10.78
CA GLU A 229 16.42 -8.56 -10.03
C GLU A 229 15.79 -8.42 -8.64
N LYS A 230 15.96 -7.26 -7.98
CA LYS A 230 15.45 -7.01 -6.63
C LYS A 230 14.10 -6.29 -6.61
N SER A 231 13.77 -5.57 -7.68
CA SER A 231 12.57 -4.73 -7.78
C SER A 231 11.30 -5.53 -7.48
N GLN A 232 11.13 -6.69 -8.12
CA GLN A 232 9.95 -7.54 -7.93
C GLN A 232 9.81 -8.04 -6.49
N ARG A 233 10.91 -8.42 -5.83
CA ARG A 233 10.88 -8.84 -4.42
C ARG A 233 10.39 -7.69 -3.53
N TRP A 234 10.94 -6.49 -3.71
CA TRP A 234 10.60 -5.35 -2.87
C TRP A 234 9.18 -4.85 -3.11
N ILE A 235 8.71 -4.84 -4.35
CA ILE A 235 7.31 -4.52 -4.69
C ILE A 235 6.36 -5.50 -3.98
N ARG A 236 6.62 -6.81 -4.07
CA ARG A 236 5.79 -7.80 -3.38
C ARG A 236 5.84 -7.63 -1.87
N SER A 237 7.02 -7.39 -1.29
CA SER A 237 7.13 -7.10 0.15
C SER A 237 6.38 -5.84 0.56
N PHE A 238 6.40 -4.80 -0.28
CA PHE A 238 5.65 -3.56 -0.04
C PHE A 238 4.15 -3.82 -0.06
N ILE A 239 3.64 -4.47 -1.10
CA ILE A 239 2.22 -4.81 -1.24
C ILE A 239 1.75 -5.68 -0.09
N TRP A 240 2.50 -6.74 0.22
CA TRP A 240 2.19 -7.63 1.35
C TRP A 240 2.10 -6.85 2.66
N THR A 241 3.04 -5.94 2.89
CA THR A 241 3.04 -5.07 4.06
C THR A 241 1.84 -4.14 4.06
N ALA A 242 1.52 -3.50 2.93
CA ALA A 242 0.39 -2.60 2.81
C ALA A 242 -0.94 -3.34 3.07
N TRP A 243 -1.10 -4.56 2.55
CA TRP A 243 -2.29 -5.39 2.83
C TRP A 243 -2.39 -5.75 4.31
N TYR A 244 -1.28 -6.17 4.91
CA TYR A 244 -1.22 -6.47 6.33
C TYR A 244 -1.58 -5.26 7.19
N GLU A 245 -0.93 -4.12 6.98
CA GLU A 245 -1.19 -2.90 7.74
C GLU A 245 -2.64 -2.44 7.56
N TYR A 246 -3.18 -2.48 6.33
CA TYR A 246 -4.58 -2.19 6.08
C TYR A 246 -5.53 -3.11 6.85
N ALA A 247 -5.26 -4.43 6.90
CA ALA A 247 -6.05 -5.37 7.68
C ALA A 247 -5.98 -5.08 9.18
N PHE A 248 -4.84 -4.59 9.68
CA PHE A 248 -4.59 -4.39 11.11
C PHE A 248 -5.06 -3.02 11.64
N PHE A 249 -5.01 -1.93 10.88
CA PHE A 249 -5.38 -0.60 11.41
C PHE A 249 -6.74 -0.47 12.09
N PRO A 250 -7.80 -1.21 11.71
CA PRO A 250 -9.08 -1.16 12.43
C PRO A 250 -8.97 -1.53 13.91
N ILE A 251 -7.89 -2.20 14.35
CA ILE A 251 -7.73 -2.67 15.73
C ILE A 251 -6.91 -1.72 16.61
N VAL A 252 -6.46 -0.57 16.08
CA VAL A 252 -5.68 0.40 16.87
C VAL A 252 -6.53 0.91 18.04
N PRO A 253 -6.10 0.69 19.30
CA PRO A 253 -6.89 1.11 20.45
C PRO A 253 -6.92 2.63 20.51
N ASN A 254 -8.12 3.20 20.48
CA ASN A 254 -8.31 4.63 20.68
C ASN A 254 -8.51 4.93 22.17
N THR A 255 -7.93 6.03 22.65
CA THR A 255 -8.14 6.51 24.01
C THR A 255 -8.38 8.01 24.01
N ARG A 256 -9.28 8.47 24.87
CA ARG A 256 -9.59 9.90 25.06
C ARG A 256 -8.37 10.75 25.46
N TYR A 257 -7.29 10.11 25.93
CA TYR A 257 -6.04 10.80 26.27
C TYR A 257 -5.20 11.19 25.04
N LEU A 258 -5.52 10.66 23.86
CA LEU A 258 -4.89 11.00 22.57
C LEU A 258 -5.82 11.89 21.70
N VAL A 259 -6.94 12.37 22.27
CA VAL A 259 -7.95 13.23 21.62
C VAL A 259 -7.78 14.70 22.03
#